data_AF-A1RUV3-F1
#
_entry.id   AF-A1RUV3-F1
#
_cell.length_a   1.000
_cell.length_b   1.000
_cell.length_c   1.000
_cell.angle_alpha   90.00
_cell.angle_beta   90.00
_cell.angle_gamma   90.00
#
_symmetry.space_group_name_H-M   'P 1'
#
loop_
_entity.id
_entity.type
_entity.pdbx_description
1 polymer ?
#
loop_
_entity_poly.entity_id
_entity_poly.type
_entity_poly.pdbx_seq_one_letter_code
_entity_poly.pdbx_strand_id
1 'polypeptide(L)'
;MAKVRKAYVQGLLQRRVKYRIDLTEPVTIKQWLSERLCQLKTFLEEEWNAVMCLSETPPSLGLLLIEWHGGHILADVSICAPISHPNPPPLAIEVAVKRIDVCVEPIAPMSPPVEYVKLYTPGVKMLGRITLRQRYAVIKHRGLLFATEVIYTPDVRGGVELKLARYKCSSYDFGKALRKLKAILYSRY
;
A
#
# COMPACT_ATOMS: atom_id res chain seq x y z
N MET A 1 19.14 15.87 2.61
CA MET A 1 18.10 14.90 3.01
C MET A 1 18.70 13.91 3.99
N ALA A 2 17.95 13.51 5.03
CA ALA A 2 18.34 12.39 5.89
C ALA A 2 18.59 11.13 5.04
N LYS A 3 19.54 10.27 5.45
CA LYS A 3 19.87 9.05 4.71
C LYS A 3 18.71 8.05 4.85
N VAL A 4 17.94 7.84 3.78
CA VAL A 4 16.86 6.86 3.75
C VAL A 4 17.43 5.48 3.38
N ARG A 5 17.22 4.49 4.25
CA ARG A 5 17.63 3.09 3.99
C ARG A 5 16.40 2.22 3.78
N LYS A 6 16.32 1.57 2.61
CA LYS A 6 15.23 0.67 2.23
C LYS A 6 15.55 -0.79 2.60
N ALA A 7 14.60 -1.48 3.22
CA ALA A 7 14.69 -2.91 3.50
C ALA A 7 13.34 -3.60 3.31
N TYR A 8 13.37 -4.87 2.94
CA TYR A 8 12.18 -5.73 2.93
C TYR A 8 12.16 -6.55 4.22
N VAL A 9 11.14 -6.36 5.05
CA VAL A 9 11.02 -7.00 6.36
C VAL A 9 9.73 -7.80 6.43
N GLN A 10 9.64 -8.74 7.38
CA GLN A 10 8.39 -9.42 7.68
C GLN A 10 7.37 -8.40 8.23
N GLY A 11 6.20 -8.35 7.61
CA GLY A 11 5.02 -7.63 8.10
C GLY A 11 4.03 -8.58 8.79
N LEU A 12 2.79 -8.15 8.97
CA LEU A 12 1.79 -8.92 9.70
C LEU A 12 1.31 -10.14 8.93
N LEU A 13 1.10 -9.99 7.62
CA LEU A 13 0.60 -11.05 6.75
C LEU A 13 1.67 -11.61 5.80
N GLN A 14 2.54 -10.72 5.34
CA GLN A 14 3.55 -10.98 4.32
C GLN A 14 4.71 -9.99 4.49
N ARG A 15 5.67 -9.99 3.57
CA ARG A 15 6.71 -8.97 3.55
C ARG A 15 6.11 -7.57 3.37
N ARG A 16 6.76 -6.57 3.96
CA ARG A 16 6.51 -5.14 3.75
C ARG A 16 7.81 -4.42 3.46
N VAL A 17 7.73 -3.24 2.86
CA VAL A 17 8.91 -2.39 2.68
C VAL A 17 9.04 -1.46 3.86
N LYS A 18 10.25 -1.30 4.36
CA LYS A 18 10.60 -0.42 5.46
C LYS A 18 11.62 0.60 5.00
N TYR A 19 11.31 1.87 5.24
CA TYR A 19 12.17 3.02 5.01
C TYR A 19 12.65 3.52 6.37
N ARG A 20 13.93 3.29 6.68
CA ARG A 20 14.58 3.84 7.88
C ARG A 20 15.05 5.24 7.59
N ILE A 21 14.69 6.16 8.48
CA ILE A 21 15.03 7.57 8.43
C ILE A 21 15.81 7.89 9.71
N ASP A 22 17.12 8.04 9.55
CA ASP A 22 18.01 8.43 10.65
C ASP A 22 18.02 9.96 10.77
N LEU A 23 17.72 10.47 11.96
CA LEU A 23 17.57 11.90 12.24
C LEU A 23 18.90 12.46 12.76
N THR A 24 19.26 13.68 12.31
CA THR A 24 20.50 14.34 12.76
C THR A 24 20.44 14.69 14.24
N GLU A 25 19.27 15.11 14.71
CA GLU A 25 19.00 15.44 16.11
C GLU A 25 17.73 14.73 16.59
N PRO A 26 17.59 14.43 17.90
CA PRO A 26 16.35 13.92 18.44
C PRO A 26 15.20 14.90 18.22
N VAL A 27 14.13 14.45 17.57
CA VAL A 27 12.89 15.22 17.41
C VAL A 27 11.69 14.37 17.79
N THR A 28 10.59 15.01 18.21
CA THR A 28 9.34 14.28 18.45
C THR A 28 8.75 13.82 17.13
N ILE A 29 7.96 12.74 17.14
CA ILE A 29 7.28 12.26 15.94
C ILE A 29 6.31 13.32 15.43
N LYS A 30 5.62 14.03 16.34
CA LYS A 30 4.74 15.14 16.01
C LYS A 30 5.46 16.23 15.20
N GLN A 31 6.60 16.68 15.71
CA GLN A 31 7.42 17.70 15.04
C GLN A 31 7.91 17.19 13.68
N TRP A 32 8.47 15.98 13.63
CA TRP A 32 8.96 15.40 12.40
C TRP A 32 7.87 15.29 11.32
N LEU A 33 6.65 14.87 11.70
CA LEU A 33 5.51 14.83 10.79
C LEU A 33 5.18 16.22 10.24
N SER A 34 5.10 17.24 11.10
CA SER A 34 4.80 18.60 10.65
C SER A 34 5.82 19.17 9.66
N GLU A 35 7.09 18.80 9.78
CA GLU A 35 8.18 19.31 8.94
C GLU A 35 8.44 18.47 7.68
N ARG A 36 8.22 17.16 7.75
CA ARG A 36 8.74 16.20 6.75
C ARG A 36 7.66 15.38 6.06
N LEU A 37 6.40 15.42 6.49
CA LEU A 37 5.34 14.59 5.90
C LEU A 37 5.16 14.88 4.41
N CYS A 38 5.22 16.14 3.97
CA CYS A 38 5.11 16.50 2.55
C CYS A 38 6.28 15.92 1.73
N GLN A 39 7.51 16.01 2.24
CA GLN A 39 8.69 15.43 1.57
C GLN A 39 8.61 13.90 1.49
N LEU A 40 8.16 13.25 2.58
CA LEU A 40 7.93 11.81 2.60
C LEU A 40 6.84 11.41 1.60
N LYS A 41 5.76 12.19 1.52
CA LYS A 41 4.66 11.97 0.58
C LYS A 41 5.20 11.94 -0.85
N THR A 42 5.85 13.01 -1.29
CA THR A 42 6.42 13.11 -2.65
C THR A 42 7.38 11.96 -2.93
N PHE A 43 8.28 11.65 -1.99
CA PHE A 43 9.19 10.53 -2.12
C PHE A 43 8.47 9.19 -2.33
N LEU A 44 7.40 8.90 -1.56
CA LEU A 44 6.66 7.65 -1.68
C LEU A 44 5.81 7.59 -2.96
N GLU A 45 5.22 8.72 -3.37
CA GLU A 45 4.48 8.84 -4.63
C GLU A 45 5.38 8.55 -5.83
N GLU A 46 6.58 9.15 -5.87
CA GLU A 46 7.58 8.89 -6.92
C GLU A 46 8.12 7.46 -6.85
N GLU A 47 8.53 7.02 -5.66
CA GLU A 47 9.13 5.70 -5.46
C GLU A 47 8.16 4.60 -5.87
N TRP A 48 6.86 4.73 -5.63
CA TRP A 48 5.87 3.71 -5.95
C TRP A 48 5.08 3.96 -7.24
N ASN A 49 5.26 5.10 -7.91
CA ASN A 49 4.36 5.56 -8.97
C ASN A 49 2.90 5.54 -8.50
N ALA A 50 2.61 6.36 -7.50
CA ALA A 50 1.39 6.28 -6.71
C ALA A 50 0.85 7.67 -6.35
N VAL A 51 -0.40 7.70 -5.89
CA VAL A 51 -0.98 8.85 -5.18
C VAL A 51 -1.11 8.48 -3.70
N MET A 52 -0.60 9.33 -2.82
CA MET A 52 -0.67 9.13 -1.37
C MET A 52 -1.81 9.97 -0.78
N CYS A 53 -2.82 9.28 -0.29
CA CYS A 53 -3.95 9.83 0.45
C CYS A 53 -3.58 9.89 1.94
N LEU A 54 -3.25 11.09 2.43
CA LEU A 54 -2.82 11.28 3.81
C LEU A 54 -3.94 10.93 4.81
N SER A 55 -3.54 10.33 5.93
CA SER A 55 -4.38 10.17 7.12
C SER A 55 -4.10 11.30 8.11
N GLU A 56 -5.12 11.68 8.88
CA GLU A 56 -4.99 12.69 9.94
C GLU A 56 -4.48 12.10 11.26
N THR A 57 -4.53 10.77 11.42
CA THR A 57 -4.27 10.10 12.70
C THR A 57 -3.09 9.13 12.62
N PRO A 58 -1.90 9.53 13.13
CA PRO A 58 -0.80 8.60 13.36
C PRO A 58 -1.25 7.45 14.28
N PRO A 59 -0.66 6.24 14.15
CA PRO A 59 0.53 5.92 13.36
C PRO A 59 0.30 5.66 11.87
N SER A 60 -0.94 5.59 11.40
CA SER A 60 -1.21 5.55 9.96
C SER A 60 -0.91 6.92 9.36
N LEU A 61 -0.10 6.93 8.31
CA LEU A 61 0.22 8.12 7.52
C LEU A 61 -0.68 8.25 6.30
N GLY A 62 -1.38 7.17 5.93
CA GLY A 62 -2.34 7.19 4.83
C GLY A 62 -2.29 5.97 3.93
N LEU A 63 -3.05 6.07 2.85
CA LEU A 63 -3.18 5.06 1.80
C LEU A 63 -2.32 5.43 0.59
N LEU A 64 -1.55 4.50 0.06
CA LEU A 64 -0.97 4.60 -1.28
C LEU A 64 -1.88 3.92 -2.30
N LEU A 65 -2.30 4.69 -3.30
CA LEU A 65 -2.96 4.23 -4.52
C LEU A 65 -1.89 4.08 -5.61
N ILE A 66 -1.35 2.88 -5.75
CA ILE A 66 -0.23 2.59 -6.64
C ILE A 66 -0.77 2.27 -8.03
N GLU A 67 -0.29 2.98 -9.05
CA GLU A 67 -0.70 2.78 -10.45
C GLU A 67 -0.15 1.46 -10.98
N TRP A 68 -1.03 0.66 -11.58
CA TRP A 68 -0.69 -0.65 -12.12
C TRP A 68 -1.58 -0.99 -13.33
N HIS A 69 -1.00 -0.93 -14.54
CA HIS A 69 -1.71 -1.14 -15.82
C HIS A 69 -3.00 -0.31 -15.95
N GLY A 70 -2.97 0.92 -15.43
CA GLY A 70 -4.12 1.84 -15.41
C GLY A 70 -5.12 1.59 -14.28
N GLY A 71 -5.05 0.47 -13.57
CA GLY A 71 -5.77 0.25 -12.31
C GLY A 71 -4.95 0.66 -11.08
N HIS A 72 -5.51 0.46 -9.89
CA HIS A 72 -4.81 0.72 -8.63
C HIS A 72 -4.58 -0.57 -7.83
N ILE A 73 -3.42 -0.68 -7.20
CA ILE A 73 -3.13 -1.59 -6.08
C ILE A 73 -2.84 -0.76 -4.82
N LEU A 74 -3.14 -1.30 -3.64
CA LEU A 74 -3.20 -0.50 -2.41
C LEU A 74 -2.17 -0.93 -1.36
N ALA A 75 -1.59 0.04 -0.67
CA ALA A 75 -0.78 -0.18 0.51
C ALA A 75 -1.07 0.84 1.62
N ASP A 76 -1.09 0.37 2.87
CA ASP A 76 -1.01 1.25 4.04
C ASP A 76 0.41 1.80 4.16
N VAL A 77 0.50 3.08 4.51
CA VAL A 77 1.74 3.71 4.97
C VAL A 77 1.58 4.03 6.44
N SER A 78 2.50 3.54 7.27
CA SER A 78 2.46 3.78 8.71
C SER A 78 3.84 3.90 9.33
N ILE A 79 3.92 4.60 10.46
CA ILE A 79 5.11 4.58 11.32
C ILE A 79 5.14 3.22 12.01
N CYS A 80 6.19 2.44 11.73
CA CYS A 80 6.36 1.08 12.26
C CYS A 80 7.51 0.95 13.26
N ALA A 81 8.29 2.01 13.47
CA ALA A 81 9.13 2.19 14.65
C ALA A 81 9.35 3.69 14.90
N PRO A 82 9.38 4.14 16.17
CA PRO A 82 9.29 3.33 17.39
C PRO A 82 7.86 2.90 17.76
N ILE A 83 6.86 3.38 17.02
CA ILE A 83 5.46 3.05 17.29
C ILE A 83 5.11 1.67 16.72
N SER A 84 4.50 0.82 17.56
CA SER A 84 3.83 -0.40 17.09
C SER A 84 2.35 -0.10 16.82
N HIS A 85 1.95 -0.19 15.55
CA HIS A 85 0.57 -0.03 15.06
C HIS A 85 -0.35 -1.15 15.61
N PRO A 86 -1.68 -0.96 15.81
CA PRO A 86 -2.53 0.19 15.43
C PRO A 86 -2.82 1.25 16.50
N ASN A 87 -2.77 0.92 17.79
CA ASN A 87 -3.27 1.81 18.85
C ASN A 87 -2.18 2.12 19.88
N PRO A 88 -1.19 2.96 19.52
CA PRO A 88 -0.16 3.35 20.47
C PRO A 88 -0.70 4.31 21.54
N PRO A 89 -0.07 4.38 22.71
CA PRO A 89 -0.38 5.41 23.69
C PRO A 89 -0.04 6.81 23.11
N PRO A 90 -0.82 7.86 23.41
CA PRO A 90 -0.58 9.21 22.88
C PRO A 90 0.86 9.72 23.10
N LEU A 91 1.43 9.39 24.26
CA LEU A 91 2.81 9.75 24.63
C LEU A 91 3.85 9.24 23.61
N ALA A 92 3.58 8.15 22.88
CA ALA A 92 4.52 7.60 21.91
C ALA A 92 4.86 8.58 20.78
N ILE A 93 3.98 9.55 20.49
CA ILE A 93 4.18 10.56 19.44
C ILE A 93 4.98 11.77 19.97
N GLU A 94 4.98 11.97 21.29
CA GLU A 94 5.60 13.11 21.98
C GLU A 94 7.04 12.83 22.43
N VAL A 95 7.46 11.56 22.44
CA VAL A 95 8.84 11.18 22.78
C VAL A 95 9.79 11.57 21.65
N ALA A 96 10.91 12.21 22.01
CA ALA A 96 11.97 12.55 21.08
C ALA A 96 12.76 11.30 20.65
N VAL A 97 12.97 11.15 19.33
CA VAL A 97 13.58 9.96 18.73
C VAL A 97 14.67 10.36 17.75
N LYS A 98 15.72 9.54 17.64
CA LYS A 98 16.79 9.70 16.63
C LYS A 98 16.53 8.93 15.34
N ARG A 99 15.44 8.16 15.29
CA ARG A 99 15.12 7.29 14.16
C ARG A 99 13.63 7.06 14.05
N ILE A 100 13.15 7.11 12.81
CA ILE A 100 11.78 6.77 12.44
C ILE A 100 11.84 5.74 11.31
N ASP A 101 11.10 4.64 11.47
CA ASP A 101 10.89 3.69 10.37
C ASP A 101 9.46 3.87 9.84
N VAL A 102 9.34 4.12 8.54
CA VAL A 102 8.07 4.14 7.81
C VAL A 102 7.91 2.83 7.04
N CYS A 103 6.77 2.18 7.16
CA CYS A 103 6.47 0.94 6.47
C CYS A 103 5.40 1.16 5.39
N VAL A 104 5.56 0.47 4.27
CA VAL A 104 4.57 0.32 3.20
C VAL A 104 4.14 -1.14 3.17
N GLU A 105 2.90 -1.40 3.55
CA GLU A 105 2.34 -2.74 3.71
C GLU A 105 1.13 -2.92 2.79
N PRO A 106 1.13 -3.93 1.88
CA PRO A 106 -0.01 -4.16 1.00
C PRO A 106 -1.28 -4.43 1.81
N ILE A 107 -2.38 -3.84 1.37
CA ILE A 107 -3.71 -4.04 1.96
C ILE A 107 -4.73 -4.35 0.88
N ALA A 108 -5.88 -4.93 1.26
CA ALA A 108 -6.99 -5.09 0.33
C ALA A 108 -7.80 -3.80 0.21
N PRO A 109 -8.44 -3.55 -0.93
CA PRO A 109 -9.39 -2.45 -1.10
C PRO A 109 -10.59 -2.63 -0.16
N MET A 110 -10.93 -1.57 0.57
CA MET A 110 -12.06 -1.55 1.51
C MET A 110 -13.26 -0.77 0.98
N SER A 111 -13.04 0.13 0.03
CA SER A 111 -14.08 0.90 -0.64
C SER A 111 -14.35 0.34 -2.04
N PRO A 112 -15.58 0.50 -2.56
CA PRO A 112 -15.89 0.08 -3.92
C PRO A 112 -15.04 0.86 -4.94
N PRO A 113 -14.72 0.26 -6.10
CA PRO A 113 -14.06 0.95 -7.20
C PRO A 113 -14.88 2.16 -7.66
N VAL A 114 -14.20 3.24 -8.03
CA VAL A 114 -14.86 4.44 -8.61
C VAL A 114 -14.99 4.33 -10.13
N GLU A 115 -14.09 3.59 -10.75
CA GLU A 115 -14.11 3.30 -12.18
C GLU A 115 -13.36 1.99 -12.45
N TYR A 116 -13.53 1.49 -13.67
CA TYR A 116 -12.80 0.34 -14.17
C TYR A 116 -12.12 0.69 -15.49
N VAL A 117 -10.81 0.46 -15.55
CA VAL A 117 -10.04 0.59 -16.78
C VAL A 117 -10.07 -0.74 -17.52
N LYS A 118 -10.49 -0.69 -18.79
CA LYS A 118 -10.47 -1.86 -19.66
C LYS A 118 -9.09 -2.07 -20.24
N LEU A 119 -8.64 -3.32 -20.19
CA LEU A 119 -7.37 -3.77 -20.73
C LEU A 119 -7.58 -5.06 -21.50
N TYR A 120 -7.19 -5.06 -22.77
CA TYR A 120 -7.22 -6.24 -23.62
C TYR A 120 -5.85 -6.90 -23.59
N THR A 121 -5.81 -8.19 -23.30
CA THR A 121 -4.55 -8.95 -23.28
C THR A 121 -4.74 -10.35 -23.86
N PRO A 122 -3.76 -10.90 -24.60
CA PRO A 122 -3.79 -12.30 -25.04
C PRO A 122 -3.90 -13.28 -23.86
N GLY A 123 -3.42 -12.90 -22.68
CA GLY A 123 -3.57 -13.68 -21.47
C GLY A 123 -2.99 -12.98 -20.25
N VAL A 124 -3.58 -13.25 -19.07
CA VAL A 124 -3.24 -12.51 -17.84
C VAL A 124 -1.79 -12.65 -17.39
N LYS A 125 -1.06 -13.69 -17.83
CA LYS A 125 0.37 -13.86 -17.52
C LYS A 125 1.27 -12.87 -18.25
N MET A 126 0.79 -12.26 -19.33
CA MET A 126 1.52 -11.20 -20.06
C MET A 126 1.69 -9.93 -19.21
N LEU A 127 0.83 -9.75 -18.20
CA LEU A 127 0.84 -8.60 -17.30
C LEU A 127 1.77 -8.80 -16.10
N GLY A 128 2.47 -9.94 -16.04
CA GLY A 128 3.43 -10.30 -15.01
C GLY A 128 2.96 -11.47 -14.13
N ARG A 129 3.46 -11.51 -12.89
CA ARG A 129 3.11 -12.55 -11.93
C ARG A 129 1.77 -12.24 -11.27
N ILE A 130 0.70 -12.66 -11.93
CA ILE A 130 -0.69 -12.45 -11.50
C ILE A 130 -1.41 -13.78 -11.37
N THR A 131 -2.31 -13.84 -10.40
CA THR A 131 -3.25 -14.92 -10.21
C THR A 131 -4.65 -14.35 -10.02
N LEU A 132 -5.59 -14.78 -10.85
CA LEU A 132 -7.00 -14.40 -10.70
C LEU A 132 -7.66 -15.25 -9.61
N ARG A 133 -8.52 -14.62 -8.82
CA ARG A 133 -9.26 -15.21 -7.69
C ARG A 133 -10.66 -14.62 -7.67
N GLN A 134 -11.69 -15.37 -8.06
CA GLN A 134 -13.07 -14.88 -8.21
C GLN A 134 -13.18 -13.44 -8.77
N ARG A 135 -13.26 -12.43 -7.90
CA ARG A 135 -13.40 -11.00 -8.24
C ARG A 135 -12.15 -10.15 -7.98
N TYR A 136 -10.99 -10.79 -7.76
CA TYR A 136 -9.73 -10.15 -7.41
C TYR A 136 -8.57 -10.66 -8.27
N ALA A 137 -7.63 -9.77 -8.55
CA ALA A 137 -6.31 -10.12 -9.06
C ALA A 137 -5.30 -10.05 -7.91
N VAL A 138 -4.59 -11.14 -7.67
CA VAL A 138 -3.42 -11.17 -6.78
C VAL A 138 -2.18 -10.93 -7.62
N ILE A 139 -1.44 -9.86 -7.31
CA ILE A 139 -0.39 -9.32 -8.17
C ILE A 139 0.92 -9.29 -7.37
N LYS A 140 1.97 -9.93 -7.89
CA LYS A 140 3.31 -9.76 -7.34
C LYS A 140 3.95 -8.49 -7.92
N HIS A 141 4.01 -7.44 -7.12
CA HIS A 141 4.63 -6.17 -7.49
C HIS A 141 5.77 -5.84 -6.52
N ARG A 142 6.96 -5.52 -7.05
CA ARG A 142 8.17 -5.20 -6.26
C ARG A 142 8.49 -6.20 -5.13
N GLY A 143 8.20 -7.49 -5.35
CA GLY A 143 8.46 -8.55 -4.38
C GLY A 143 7.40 -8.74 -3.30
N LEU A 144 6.30 -7.96 -3.32
CA LEU A 144 5.15 -8.09 -2.43
C LEU A 144 3.91 -8.58 -3.18
N LEU A 145 2.91 -9.11 -2.47
CA LEU A 145 1.63 -9.53 -3.05
C LEU A 145 0.54 -8.49 -2.75
N PHE A 146 -0.03 -7.93 -3.80
CA PHE A 146 -1.15 -7.00 -3.72
C PHE A 146 -2.43 -7.69 -4.17
N ALA A 147 -3.57 -7.14 -3.76
CA ALA A 147 -4.88 -7.53 -4.28
C ALA A 147 -5.62 -6.29 -4.77
N THR A 148 -6.29 -6.41 -5.92
CA THR A 148 -7.19 -5.40 -6.47
C THR A 148 -8.42 -6.07 -7.06
N GLU A 149 -9.55 -5.37 -7.09
CA GLU A 149 -10.76 -5.90 -7.73
C GLU A 149 -10.58 -5.95 -9.25
N VAL A 150 -11.05 -7.04 -9.84
CA VAL A 150 -10.99 -7.26 -11.28
C VAL A 150 -12.24 -7.97 -11.74
N ILE A 151 -12.72 -7.60 -12.93
CA ILE A 151 -13.69 -8.38 -13.69
C ILE A 151 -12.97 -8.86 -14.95
N TYR A 152 -13.14 -10.11 -15.32
CA TYR A 152 -12.51 -10.67 -16.52
C TYR A 152 -13.51 -11.46 -17.34
N THR A 153 -13.43 -11.32 -18.65
CA THR A 153 -14.25 -12.05 -19.62
C THR A 153 -13.40 -12.47 -20.82
N PRO A 154 -13.72 -13.58 -21.50
CA PRO A 154 -13.10 -13.91 -22.78
C PRO A 154 -13.32 -12.77 -23.79
N ASP A 155 -12.29 -12.47 -24.59
CA ASP A 155 -12.42 -11.54 -25.71
C ASP A 155 -12.89 -12.26 -26.98
N VAL A 156 -13.79 -11.64 -27.73
CA VAL A 156 -14.38 -12.22 -28.96
C VAL A 156 -13.37 -12.45 -30.08
N ARG A 157 -12.25 -11.72 -30.08
CA ARG A 157 -11.13 -11.88 -31.03
C ARG A 157 -10.03 -12.81 -30.50
N GLY A 158 -10.26 -13.45 -29.35
CA GLY A 158 -9.28 -14.25 -28.63
C GLY A 158 -8.53 -13.46 -27.56
N GLY A 159 -8.28 -14.10 -26.42
CA GLY A 159 -7.66 -13.48 -25.24
C GLY A 159 -8.66 -13.16 -24.13
N VAL A 160 -8.33 -12.15 -23.30
CA VAL A 160 -9.08 -11.77 -22.10
C VAL A 160 -9.25 -10.25 -22.06
N GLU A 161 -10.49 -9.79 -21.89
CA GLU A 161 -10.79 -8.43 -21.44
C GLU A 161 -10.71 -8.41 -19.91
N LEU A 162 -9.86 -7.54 -19.35
CA LEU A 162 -9.77 -7.25 -17.93
C LEU A 162 -10.31 -5.87 -17.64
N LYS A 163 -11.14 -5.75 -16.61
CA LYS A 163 -11.59 -4.49 -16.03
C LYS A 163 -10.89 -4.34 -14.69
N LEU A 164 -9.87 -3.49 -14.65
CA LEU A 164 -9.06 -3.23 -13.47
C LEU A 164 -9.65 -2.07 -12.68
N ALA A 165 -9.87 -2.28 -11.38
CA ALA A 165 -10.44 -1.24 -10.52
C ALA A 165 -9.48 -0.07 -10.31
N ARG A 166 -10.02 1.15 -10.33
CA ARG A 166 -9.40 2.34 -9.75
C ARG A 166 -10.18 2.75 -8.51
N TYR A 167 -9.45 3.27 -7.53
CA TYR A 167 -9.97 3.71 -6.24
C TYR A 167 -9.67 5.19 -6.04
N LYS A 168 -10.51 5.86 -5.24
CA LYS A 168 -10.25 7.21 -4.75
C LYS A 168 -9.70 7.16 -3.33
N CYS A 169 -9.18 8.29 -2.85
CA CYS A 169 -8.83 8.44 -1.44
C CYS A 169 -10.04 8.17 -0.54
N SER A 170 -9.85 7.32 0.46
CA SER A 170 -10.87 6.96 1.44
C SER A 170 -10.21 6.57 2.75
N SER A 171 -10.91 6.80 3.87
CA SER A 171 -10.55 6.18 5.12
C SER A 171 -10.75 4.66 5.05
N TYR A 172 -9.99 3.92 5.84
CA TYR A 172 -10.08 2.46 5.91
C TYR A 172 -9.69 1.97 7.30
N ASP A 173 -10.22 0.81 7.66
CA ASP A 173 -9.79 0.06 8.85
C ASP A 173 -8.68 -0.90 8.43
N PHE A 174 -7.45 -0.65 8.88
CA PHE A 174 -6.28 -1.44 8.55
C PHE A 174 -6.44 -2.92 8.92
N GLY A 175 -7.01 -3.22 10.09
CA GLY A 175 -7.22 -4.60 10.55
C GLY A 175 -8.23 -5.36 9.69
N LYS A 176 -9.30 -4.70 9.25
CA LYS A 176 -10.25 -5.26 8.27
C LYS A 176 -9.61 -5.42 6.90
N ALA A 177 -8.81 -4.46 6.44
CA ALA A 177 -8.12 -4.51 5.15
C ALA A 177 -7.11 -5.66 5.09
N LEU A 178 -6.34 -5.89 6.15
CA LEU A 178 -5.43 -7.04 6.24
C LEU A 178 -6.17 -8.38 6.33
N ARG A 179 -7.26 -8.46 7.10
CA ARG A 179 -8.08 -9.69 7.16
C ARG A 179 -8.69 -10.02 5.80
N LYS A 180 -9.20 -9.01 5.09
CA LYS A 180 -9.70 -9.15 3.72
C LYS A 180 -8.58 -9.59 2.77
N LEU A 181 -7.39 -8.99 2.86
CA LEU A 181 -6.24 -9.40 2.05
C LEU A 181 -5.84 -10.86 2.33
N LYS A 182 -5.78 -11.27 3.60
CA LYS A 182 -5.54 -12.67 3.98
C LYS A 182 -6.58 -13.58 3.34
N ALA A 183 -7.88 -13.27 3.45
CA ALA A 183 -8.92 -14.07 2.83
C ALA A 183 -8.71 -14.24 1.31
N ILE A 184 -8.34 -13.16 0.60
CA ILE A 184 -8.07 -13.19 -0.85
C ILE A 184 -6.82 -14.04 -1.18
N LEU A 185 -5.71 -13.84 -0.44
CA LEU A 185 -4.46 -14.56 -0.71
C LEU A 185 -4.56 -16.06 -0.46
N TYR A 186 -5.35 -16.47 0.55
CA TYR A 186 -5.55 -17.86 0.91
C TYR A 186 -6.78 -18.49 0.26
N SER A 187 -7.58 -17.74 -0.51
CA SER A 187 -8.66 -18.34 -1.29
C SER A 187 -8.04 -19.23 -2.37
N ARG A 188 -8.52 -20.48 -2.44
CA ARG A 188 -8.13 -21.42 -3.51
C ARG A 188 -8.86 -21.11 -4.82
N TYR A 189 -9.94 -20.35 -4.74
CA TYR A 189 -10.86 -20.00 -5.83
C TYR A 189 -11.09 -18.50 -5.82
#